data_AF-A0A811P6Y1-F1
#
_entry.id   AF-A0A811P6Y1-F1
#
_cell.length_a   1.000
_cell.length_b   1.000
_cell.length_c   1.000
_cell.angle_alpha   90.00
_cell.angle_beta   90.00
_cell.angle_gamma   90.00
#
_symmetry.space_group_name_H-M   'P 1'
#
loop_
_entity.id
_entity.type
_entity.pdbx_description
1 polymer ?
#
loop_
_entity_poly.entity_id
_entity_poly.type
_entity_poly.pdbx_seq_one_letter_code
_entity_poly.pdbx_strand_id
1 'polypeptide(L)' 'MTTGARGYFLVTAVAVVLALLPASATAAGLKVGFYNKSCPSAETLVQQAVAAAFKNNSGIAAGLIRLHFHDCFVRK' A
#
# COMPACT_ATOMS: atom_id res chain seq x y z
N MET A 1 17.45 -20.66 42.33
CA MET A 1 18.15 -20.39 41.05
C MET A 1 17.33 -20.74 39.79
N THR A 2 16.14 -21.35 39.89
CA THR A 2 15.35 -21.80 38.73
C THR A 2 14.34 -20.77 38.18
N THR A 3 14.01 -19.72 38.94
CA THR A 3 13.02 -18.70 38.56
C THR A 3 13.51 -17.80 37.42
N GLY A 4 14.81 -17.47 37.41
CA GLY A 4 15.42 -16.62 36.39
C GLY A 4 15.50 -17.28 35.01
N ALA A 5 15.75 -18.60 34.96
CA ALA A 5 15.87 -19.35 33.71
C ALA A 5 14.53 -19.48 32.96
N ARG A 6 13.42 -19.68 33.71
CA ARG A 6 12.06 -19.71 33.12
C ARG A 6 11.65 -18.33 32.60
N GLY A 7 11.96 -17.27 33.34
CA GLY A 7 11.74 -15.90 32.88
C GLY A 7 12.52 -15.57 31.62
N TYR A 8 13.81 -15.94 31.57
CA TYR A 8 14.66 -15.70 30.42
C TYR A 8 14.18 -16.46 29.17
N PHE A 9 13.77 -17.72 29.32
CA PHE A 9 13.21 -18.52 28.23
C PHE A 9 11.89 -17.95 27.67
N LEU A 10 11.02 -17.43 28.55
CA LEU A 10 9.79 -16.78 28.11
C LEU A 10 10.08 -15.47 27.36
N VAL A 11 11.04 -14.67 27.84
CA VAL A 11 11.45 -13.43 27.19
C VAL A 11 12.04 -13.68 25.80
N THR A 12 12.92 -14.68 25.65
CA THR A 12 13.49 -15.04 24.35
C THR A 12 12.45 -15.60 23.40
N ALA A 13 11.53 -16.44 23.88
CA ALA A 13 10.43 -16.97 23.07
C ALA A 13 9.53 -15.86 22.53
N VAL A 14 9.14 -14.89 23.36
CA VAL A 14 8.32 -13.74 22.93
C VAL A 14 9.06 -12.87 21.91
N ALA A 15 10.35 -12.61 22.12
CA ALA A 15 11.16 -11.82 21.18
C ALA A 15 11.30 -12.50 19.81
N VAL A 16 11.51 -13.83 19.78
CA VAL A 16 11.56 -14.61 18.53
C VAL A 16 10.21 -14.60 17.81
N VAL A 17 9.10 -14.76 18.54
CA VAL A 17 7.76 -14.65 17.95
C VAL A 17 7.53 -13.27 17.34
N LEU A 18 7.90 -12.19 18.05
CA LEU A 18 7.72 -10.82 17.57
C LEU A 18 8.54 -10.52 16.32
N ALA A 19 9.75 -11.07 16.22
CA ALA A 19 10.62 -10.93 15.05
C ALA A 19 10.11 -11.67 13.80
N LEU A 20 9.23 -12.66 13.98
CA LEU A 20 8.61 -13.41 12.88
C LEU A 20 7.31 -12.75 12.37
N LEU A 21 6.82 -11.68 13.01
CA LEU A 21 5.65 -10.98 12.49
C LEU A 21 6.02 -10.19 11.23
N PRO A 22 5.25 -10.32 10.14
CA PRO A 22 5.45 -9.50 8.95
C PRO A 22 5.17 -8.03 9.30
N ALA A 23 6.18 -7.17 9.11
CA ALA A 23 6.00 -5.72 9.16
C ALA A 23 5.18 -5.29 7.93
N SER A 24 3.87 -5.18 8.09
CA SER A 24 3.01 -4.59 7.06
C SER A 24 3.26 -3.09 7.01
N ALA A 25 3.87 -2.61 5.93
CA ALA A 25 3.87 -1.18 5.62
C ALA A 25 2.44 -0.77 5.26
N THR A 26 1.66 -0.36 6.27
CA THR A 26 0.34 0.22 6.02
C THR A 26 0.55 1.63 5.50
N ALA A 27 0.15 1.89 4.26
CA ALA A 27 0.03 3.25 3.76
C ALA A 27 -1.13 3.92 4.54
N ALA A 28 -0.78 4.61 5.63
CA ALA A 28 -1.75 5.10 6.59
C ALA A 28 -2.80 6.00 5.90
N GLY A 29 -4.09 5.69 6.10
CA GLY A 29 -5.20 6.45 5.54
C GLY A 29 -5.66 6.05 4.13
N LEU A 30 -4.99 5.11 3.46
CA LEU A 30 -5.46 4.58 2.17
C LEU A 30 -6.41 3.41 2.36
N LYS A 31 -7.50 3.39 1.58
CA LYS A 31 -8.53 2.34 1.61
C LYS A 31 -9.17 2.21 0.23
N VAL A 32 -9.45 0.98 -0.19
CA VAL A 32 -10.27 0.70 -1.38
C VAL A 32 -11.69 1.24 -1.17
N GLY A 33 -12.22 1.98 -2.16
CA GLY A 33 -13.52 2.65 -2.05
C GLY A 33 -13.50 3.86 -1.12
N PHE A 34 -12.35 4.54 -0.96
CA PHE A 34 -12.22 5.79 -0.21
C PHE A 34 -13.28 6.83 -0.64
N TYR A 35 -13.57 6.91 -1.93
CA TYR A 35 -14.52 7.87 -2.50
C TYR A 35 -15.98 7.42 -2.45
N ASN A 36 -16.33 6.24 -1.90
CA ASN A 36 -17.70 5.71 -1.96
C ASN A 36 -18.77 6.63 -1.36
N LYS A 37 -18.41 7.50 -0.40
CA LYS A 37 -19.34 8.45 0.23
C LYS A 37 -19.36 9.82 -0.43
N SER A 38 -18.23 10.28 -0.96
CA SER A 38 -18.08 11.62 -1.51
C SER A 38 -18.30 11.66 -3.02
N CYS A 39 -17.78 10.67 -3.75
CA CYS A 39 -17.92 10.52 -5.19
C CYS A 39 -17.84 9.03 -5.59
N PRO A 40 -18.95 8.27 -5.49
CA PRO A 40 -18.94 6.83 -5.76
C PRO A 40 -18.58 6.49 -7.22
N SER A 41 -18.76 7.43 -8.14
CA SER A 41 -18.44 7.25 -9.55
C SER A 41 -16.98 7.58 -9.90
N ALA A 42 -16.16 8.02 -8.93
CA ALA A 42 -14.81 8.51 -9.20
C ALA A 42 -13.94 7.49 -9.96
N GLU A 43 -13.87 6.25 -9.47
CA GLU A 43 -13.05 5.19 -10.08
C GLU A 43 -13.52 4.86 -11.50
N THR A 44 -14.84 4.75 -11.71
CA THR A 44 -15.45 4.48 -13.02
C THR A 44 -15.20 5.61 -14.01
N LEU A 45 -15.35 6.87 -13.59
CA LEU A 45 -15.14 8.03 -14.45
C LEU A 45 -13.68 8.12 -14.91
N VAL A 46 -12.72 7.91 -14.01
CA VAL A 46 -11.30 7.87 -14.35
C VAL A 46 -11.03 6.73 -15.34
N GLN A 47 -11.58 5.54 -15.10
CA GLN A 47 -11.42 4.40 -16.01
C GLN A 47 -11.95 4.70 -17.41
N GLN A 48 -13.14 5.31 -17.52
CA GLN A 48 -13.73 5.68 -18.80
C GLN A 48 -12.89 6.72 -19.55
N ALA A 49 -12.41 7.75 -18.85
CA ALA A 49 -11.56 8.78 -19.43
C ALA A 49 -10.23 8.20 -19.94
N VAL A 50 -9.57 7.36 -19.15
CA VAL A 50 -8.32 6.69 -19.54
C VAL A 50 -8.56 5.74 -20.71
N ALA A 51 -9.65 4.98 -20.72
CA ALA A 51 -10.00 4.09 -21.84
C ALA A 51 -10.27 4.85 -23.14
N ALA A 52 -10.95 6.00 -23.07
CA ALA A 52 -11.16 6.86 -24.23
C ALA A 52 -9.85 7.44 -24.76
N ALA A 53 -8.97 7.92 -23.87
CA ALA A 53 -7.66 8.44 -24.24
C ALA A 53 -6.76 7.34 -24.84
N PHE A 54 -6.80 6.14 -24.29
CA PHE A 54 -6.06 4.97 -24.79
C PHE A 54 -6.50 4.56 -26.19
N LYS A 55 -7.81 4.57 -26.47
CA LYS A 55 -8.33 4.29 -27.82
C LYS A 55 -7.79 5.26 -28.87
N ASN A 56 -7.56 6.52 -28.49
CA ASN A 56 -6.99 7.52 -29.38
C ASN A 56 -5.45 7.41 -29.47
N ASN A 57 -4.77 7.11 -28.36
CA ASN A 57 -3.33 6.95 -28.31
C ASN A 57 -2.94 5.89 -27.26
N SER A 58 -2.45 4.75 -27.73
CA SER A 58 -2.05 3.64 -26.86
C SER A 58 -0.88 3.97 -25.93
N GLY A 59 -0.04 4.95 -26.30
CA GLY A 59 1.08 5.43 -25.48
C GLY A 59 0.66 6.10 -24.16
N ILE A 60 -0.60 6.51 -24.02
CA ILE A 60 -1.13 7.14 -22.81
C ILE A 60 -1.04 6.21 -21.59
N ALA A 61 -1.24 4.90 -21.78
CA ALA A 61 -1.16 3.94 -20.67
C ALA A 61 0.23 3.92 -20.02
N ALA A 62 1.28 3.81 -20.85
CA ALA A 62 2.66 3.84 -20.38
C ALA A 62 3.03 5.22 -19.80
N GLY A 63 2.55 6.30 -20.43
CA GLY A 63 2.79 7.67 -19.96
C GLY A 63 2.21 7.95 -18.57
N LEU A 64 0.96 7.55 -18.31
CA LEU A 64 0.30 7.71 -17.00
C LEU A 64 1.03 6.98 -15.88
N ILE A 65 1.45 5.73 -16.14
CA ILE A 65 2.20 4.94 -15.16
C ILE A 65 3.56 5.61 -14.87
N ARG A 66 4.29 6.02 -15.92
CA ARG A 66 5.56 6.72 -15.77
C ARG A 66 5.40 8.03 -14.99
N LEU A 67 4.35 8.80 -15.26
CA LEU A 67 4.05 10.04 -14.55
C LEU A 67 3.81 9.77 -13.06
N HIS A 68 2.99 8.77 -12.73
CA HIS A 68 2.74 8.39 -11.34
C HIS A 68 4.03 7.99 -10.59
N PHE A 69 4.89 7.19 -11.23
CA PHE A 69 6.20 6.85 -10.66
C PHE A 69 7.07 8.07 -10.47
N HIS A 70 7.10 8.98 -11.45
CA HIS A 70 7.90 10.20 -11.37
C HIS A 70 7.44 11.11 -10.21
N ASP A 71 6.13 11.28 -10.01
CA ASP A 71 5.59 12.08 -8.90
C ASP A 71 5.84 11.44 -7.52
N CYS A 72 5.80 10.11 -7.44
CA CYS A 72 6.02 9.41 -6.18
C CYS A 72 7.49 9.35 -5.78
N PHE A 73 8.40 9.16 -6.74
CA PHE A 73 9.84 9.01 -6.47
C PHE A 73 10.58 10.35 -6.41
N VAL A 74 10.08 11.39 -7.09
CA VAL A 74 10.66 12.75 -7.05
C VAL A 74 9.99 13.56 -5.93
N ARG A 75 9.98 13.01 -4.71
CA ARG A 75 9.68 13.76 -3.49
C ARG A 75 10.94 13.80 -2.64
N LYS A 76 11.46 15.00 -2.39
CA LYS A 76 12.52 15.24 -1.40
C LYS A 76 11.95 15.24 0.00
#